data_AF-A0A973MNW9-F1
#
_entry.id   AF-A0A973MNW9-F1
#
_cell.length_a   1.000
_cell.length_b   1.000
_cell.length_c   1.000
_cell.angle_alpha   90.00
_cell.angle_beta   90.00
_cell.angle_gamma   90.00
#
_symmetry.space_group_name_H-M   'P 1'
#
loop_
_entity.id
_entity.type
_entity.pdbx_description
1 polymer ?
#
loop_
_entity_poly.entity_id
_entity_poly.type
_entity_poly.pdbx_seq_one_letter_code
_entity_poly.pdbx_strand_id
1 'polypeptide(L)'
;MKPALTFHGIPLSGEVYPYNRRDRVPVLTDEEFADLLRPLVGHQDVKAFGWRQYVPYFNDGEPCEFSAYDVWVQTVADTDPEDPDDFDGDGFEVGDYHPTMGTQRWDDRTGRFETRHGLYPEVNALAEALSKAIRSGSADHVLRAAFGDHAIITVTAGGIDVAWYDHE
;
A
#
# COMPACT_ATOMS: atom_id res chain seq x y z
N MET A 1 -26.36 37.80 -12.63
CA MET A 1 -26.92 36.43 -12.61
C MET A 1 -25.76 35.45 -12.55
N LYS A 2 -25.75 34.52 -11.60
CA LYS A 2 -24.81 33.38 -11.64
C LYS A 2 -25.24 32.46 -12.79
N PRO A 3 -24.31 31.92 -13.60
CA PRO A 3 -24.64 30.97 -14.66
C PRO A 3 -25.31 29.72 -14.05
N ALA A 4 -26.31 29.17 -14.73
CA ALA A 4 -26.95 27.92 -14.32
C ALA A 4 -25.94 26.77 -14.46
N LEU A 5 -25.76 25.99 -13.39
CA LEU A 5 -24.98 24.76 -13.44
C LEU A 5 -25.75 23.71 -14.26
N THR A 6 -25.05 22.98 -15.11
CA THR A 6 -25.63 21.90 -15.90
C THR A 6 -24.72 20.67 -15.83
N PHE A 7 -25.33 19.48 -15.81
CA PHE A 7 -24.66 18.20 -15.95
C PHE A 7 -25.01 17.62 -17.32
N HIS A 8 -24.06 17.60 -18.26
CA HIS A 8 -24.30 17.16 -19.65
C HIS A 8 -25.54 17.79 -20.31
N GLY A 9 -25.77 19.10 -20.08
CA GLY A 9 -26.92 19.82 -20.63
C GLY A 9 -28.21 19.68 -19.83
N ILE A 10 -28.22 18.90 -18.75
CA ILE A 10 -29.34 18.79 -17.81
C ILE A 10 -29.20 19.90 -16.75
N PRO A 11 -30.21 20.76 -16.54
CA PRO A 11 -30.17 21.78 -15.49
C PRO A 11 -29.99 21.18 -14.10
N LEU A 12 -29.00 21.66 -13.35
CA LEU A 12 -28.81 21.32 -11.94
C LEU A 12 -29.54 22.33 -11.06
N SER A 13 -30.23 21.82 -10.04
CA SER A 13 -30.88 22.63 -9.00
C SER A 13 -30.39 22.18 -7.62
N GLY A 14 -30.24 23.12 -6.68
CA GLY A 14 -29.71 22.87 -5.33
C GLY A 14 -28.28 23.41 -5.12
N GLU A 15 -27.76 23.19 -3.91
CA GLU A 15 -26.37 23.54 -3.55
C GLU A 15 -25.43 22.42 -3.99
N VAL A 16 -24.56 22.70 -4.96
CA VAL A 16 -23.47 21.79 -5.34
C VAL A 16 -22.25 22.13 -4.51
N TYR A 17 -21.84 21.20 -3.64
CA TYR A 17 -20.58 21.28 -2.92
C TYR A 17 -19.49 20.71 -3.83
N PRO A 18 -18.59 21.54 -4.40
CA PRO A 18 -17.54 21.03 -5.28
C PRO A 18 -16.56 20.20 -4.45
N TYR A 19 -16.48 18.91 -4.77
CA TYR A 19 -15.43 18.05 -4.23
C TYR A 19 -14.05 18.62 -4.61
N ASN A 20 -13.15 18.72 -3.65
CA ASN A 20 -11.86 19.37 -3.86
C ASN A 20 -11.03 18.50 -4.81
N ARG A 21 -10.71 19.00 -6.00
CA ARG A 21 -9.97 18.22 -7.02
C ARG A 21 -8.56 17.80 -6.58
N ARG A 22 -8.04 18.38 -5.49
CA ARG A 22 -6.76 18.01 -4.87
C ARG A 22 -6.79 16.62 -4.23
N ASP A 23 -7.97 16.08 -3.99
CA ASP A 23 -8.17 14.77 -3.35
C ASP A 23 -8.37 13.65 -4.39
N ARG A 24 -8.23 13.95 -5.70
CA ARG A 24 -8.19 12.90 -6.74
C ARG A 24 -6.81 12.26 -6.73
N VAL A 25 -6.72 11.13 -6.06
CA VAL A 25 -5.60 10.21 -6.18
C VAL A 25 -5.57 9.66 -7.62
N PRO A 26 -4.44 9.76 -8.36
CA PRO A 26 -4.30 9.07 -9.63
C PRO A 26 -4.52 7.58 -9.45
N VAL A 27 -5.35 7.01 -10.32
CA VAL A 27 -5.77 5.62 -10.28
C VAL A 27 -4.85 4.82 -11.20
N LEU A 28 -4.16 3.81 -10.67
CA LEU A 28 -3.24 2.95 -11.43
C LEU A 28 -4.01 1.86 -12.18
N THR A 29 -3.65 1.56 -13.41
CA THR A 29 -4.15 0.36 -14.09
C THR A 29 -3.55 -0.92 -13.48
N ASP A 30 -4.19 -2.07 -13.73
CA ASP A 30 -3.65 -3.39 -13.34
C ASP A 30 -2.19 -3.58 -13.81
N GLU A 31 -1.88 -3.11 -15.02
CA GLU A 31 -0.53 -3.21 -15.61
C GLU A 31 0.47 -2.30 -14.91
N GLU A 32 0.09 -1.05 -14.59
CA GLU A 32 0.94 -0.12 -13.85
C GLU A 32 1.18 -0.60 -12.41
N PHE A 33 0.20 -1.25 -11.80
CA PHE A 33 0.40 -1.90 -10.50
C PHE A 33 1.31 -3.12 -10.62
N ALA A 34 1.13 -3.96 -11.64
CA ALA A 34 2.03 -5.08 -11.91
C ALA A 34 3.48 -4.64 -12.18
N ASP A 35 3.70 -3.48 -12.80
CA ASP A 35 5.01 -2.84 -12.97
C ASP A 35 5.71 -2.54 -11.65
N LEU A 36 4.97 -2.29 -10.57
CA LEU A 36 5.53 -2.09 -9.23
C LEU A 36 5.92 -3.42 -8.58
N LEU A 37 5.19 -4.50 -8.85
CA LEU A 37 5.46 -5.83 -8.29
C LEU A 37 6.68 -6.50 -8.96
N ARG A 38 6.77 -6.41 -10.29
CA ARG A 38 7.76 -7.16 -11.11
C ARG A 38 9.21 -6.98 -10.67
N PRO A 39 9.71 -5.75 -10.37
CA PRO A 39 11.08 -5.58 -9.89
C PRO A 39 11.34 -6.33 -8.60
N LEU A 40 10.40 -6.32 -7.64
CA LEU A 40 10.54 -7.04 -6.37
C LEU A 40 10.47 -8.57 -6.58
N VAL A 41 9.54 -9.06 -7.41
CA VAL A 41 9.41 -10.49 -7.75
C VAL A 41 10.69 -11.03 -8.41
N GLY A 42 11.32 -10.23 -9.27
CA GLY A 42 12.53 -10.61 -10.00
C GLY A 42 13.84 -10.33 -9.25
N HIS A 43 13.80 -9.73 -8.06
CA HIS A 43 15.00 -9.30 -7.37
C HIS A 43 15.65 -10.47 -6.61
N GLN A 44 16.94 -10.71 -6.84
CA GLN A 44 17.66 -11.85 -6.25
C GLN A 44 17.77 -11.77 -4.71
N ASP A 45 17.70 -10.57 -4.15
CA ASP A 45 17.79 -10.35 -2.71
C ASP A 45 16.42 -10.33 -2.01
N VAL A 46 15.30 -10.56 -2.71
CA VAL A 46 13.95 -10.62 -2.15
C VAL A 46 13.50 -12.09 -2.03
N LYS A 47 13.07 -12.49 -0.83
CA LYS A 47 12.43 -13.80 -0.59
C LYS A 47 10.93 -13.70 -0.83
N ALA A 48 10.30 -12.75 -0.16
CA ALA A 48 8.86 -12.52 -0.19
C ALA A 48 8.55 -11.06 0.16
N PHE A 49 7.36 -10.60 -0.21
CA PHE A 49 6.81 -9.31 0.21
C PHE A 49 5.29 -9.37 0.20
N GLY A 50 4.63 -8.46 0.88
CA GLY A 50 3.17 -8.54 1.02
C GLY A 50 2.55 -7.31 1.64
N TRP A 51 1.24 -7.38 1.88
CA TRP A 51 0.45 -6.34 2.52
C TRP A 51 -0.86 -6.90 3.09
N ARG A 52 -1.55 -6.08 3.88
CA ARG A 52 -2.89 -6.36 4.42
C ARG A 52 -3.91 -5.46 3.76
N GLN A 53 -5.11 -5.98 3.50
CA GLN A 53 -6.23 -5.18 3.01
C GLN A 53 -7.57 -5.61 3.64
N TYR A 54 -8.35 -4.64 4.11
CA TYR A 54 -9.69 -4.90 4.65
C TYR A 54 -10.58 -3.65 4.67
N VAL A 55 -11.88 -3.87 4.90
CA VAL A 55 -12.83 -2.84 5.35
C VAL A 55 -13.13 -3.09 6.83
N PRO A 56 -12.86 -2.15 7.75
CA PRO A 56 -13.10 -2.37 9.18
C PRO A 56 -14.57 -2.64 9.48
N TYR A 57 -14.83 -3.59 10.38
CA TYR A 57 -16.18 -3.96 10.83
C TYR A 57 -16.81 -2.92 11.76
N PHE A 58 -16.00 -2.14 12.48
CA PHE A 58 -16.50 -1.15 13.44
C PHE A 58 -16.80 0.19 12.77
N ASN A 59 -18.08 0.55 12.74
CA ASN A 59 -18.56 1.86 12.37
C ASN A 59 -18.59 2.75 13.63
N ASP A 60 -17.60 3.62 13.78
CA ASP A 60 -17.50 4.63 14.84
C ASP A 60 -18.40 5.86 14.59
N GLY A 61 -19.23 5.81 13.54
CA GLY A 61 -20.05 6.89 13.04
C GLY A 61 -19.56 7.43 11.69
N GLU A 62 -18.33 7.09 11.27
CA GLU A 62 -17.80 7.38 9.93
C GLU A 62 -18.07 6.22 8.96
N PRO A 63 -18.14 6.48 7.64
CA PRO A 63 -18.23 5.42 6.64
C PRO A 63 -17.03 4.47 6.73
N CYS A 64 -17.28 3.16 6.83
CA CYS A 64 -16.21 2.17 6.69
C CYS A 64 -15.70 2.20 5.25
N GLU A 65 -14.41 2.50 5.06
CA GLU A 65 -13.76 2.57 3.75
C GLU A 65 -12.75 1.43 3.58
N PHE A 66 -12.39 1.14 2.33
CA PHE A 66 -11.28 0.23 2.07
C PHE A 66 -10.01 0.76 2.72
N SER A 67 -9.13 -0.13 3.15
CA SER A 67 -7.74 0.24 3.37
C SER A 67 -6.82 -0.91 3.01
N ALA A 68 -5.68 -0.56 2.42
CA ALA A 68 -4.55 -1.45 2.22
C ALA A 68 -3.29 -0.78 2.78
N TYR A 69 -2.51 -1.52 3.56
CA TYR A 69 -1.45 -0.99 4.42
C TYR A 69 -0.48 -2.11 4.82
N ASP A 70 0.45 -1.81 5.73
CA ASP A 70 1.47 -2.75 6.23
C ASP A 70 2.20 -3.49 5.12
N VAL A 71 2.70 -2.74 4.13
CA VAL A 71 3.56 -3.34 3.11
C VAL A 71 4.85 -3.80 3.79
N TRP A 72 5.21 -5.06 3.59
CA TRP A 72 6.40 -5.67 4.21
C TRP A 72 7.28 -6.35 3.16
N VAL A 73 8.57 -6.49 3.44
CA VAL A 73 9.54 -7.17 2.57
C VAL A 73 10.52 -8.02 3.39
N GLN A 74 10.60 -9.30 3.06
CA GLN A 74 11.61 -10.22 3.58
C GLN A 74 12.70 -10.45 2.52
N THR A 75 13.95 -10.27 2.92
CA THR A 75 15.13 -10.37 2.05
C THR A 75 15.91 -11.66 2.29
N VAL A 76 16.83 -11.99 1.39
CA VAL A 76 17.67 -13.20 1.51
C VAL A 76 18.58 -13.20 2.74
N ALA A 77 18.91 -12.03 3.28
CA ALA A 77 19.73 -11.88 4.49
C ALA A 77 18.93 -12.02 5.79
N ASP A 78 17.59 -12.07 5.70
CA ASP A 78 16.74 -12.20 6.87
C ASP A 78 16.62 -13.65 7.32
N THR A 79 16.43 -13.80 8.63
CA THR A 79 16.13 -15.11 9.22
C THR A 79 14.70 -15.49 8.85
N ASP A 80 14.49 -16.77 8.57
CA ASP A 80 13.14 -17.28 8.32
C ASP A 80 12.33 -17.22 9.62
N PRO A 81 11.01 -17.00 9.54
CA PRO A 81 10.14 -17.08 10.71
C PRO A 81 10.22 -18.48 11.34
N GLU A 82 10.04 -18.55 12.66
CA GLU A 82 10.02 -19.84 13.38
C GLU A 82 8.88 -20.75 12.90
N ASP A 83 7.73 -20.15 12.57
CA ASP A 83 6.59 -20.79 11.96
C ASP A 83 6.18 -20.02 10.69
N PRO A 84 6.32 -20.61 9.49
CA PRO A 84 5.89 -20.00 8.24
C PRO A 84 4.37 -19.78 8.13
N ASP A 85 3.57 -20.58 8.83
CA ASP A 85 2.10 -20.51 8.74
C ASP A 85 1.54 -19.35 9.59
N ASP A 86 2.30 -18.89 10.60
CA ASP A 86 1.96 -17.74 11.45
C ASP A 86 2.63 -16.43 10.96
N PHE A 87 3.30 -16.45 9.80
CA PHE A 87 3.99 -15.28 9.29
C PHE A 87 3.02 -14.27 8.67
N ASP A 88 2.87 -13.12 9.31
CA ASP A 88 1.95 -12.05 8.91
C ASP A 88 2.66 -10.77 8.42
N GLY A 89 3.99 -10.80 8.32
CA GLY A 89 4.82 -9.68 7.88
C GLY A 89 5.34 -8.77 9.00
N ASP A 90 4.97 -9.01 10.26
CA ASP A 90 5.37 -8.16 11.38
C ASP A 90 6.91 -8.11 11.55
N GLY A 91 7.45 -6.90 11.72
CA GLY A 91 8.88 -6.63 11.82
C GLY A 91 9.63 -6.50 10.49
N PHE A 92 8.93 -6.63 9.36
CA PHE A 92 9.46 -6.49 8.00
C PHE A 92 8.83 -5.31 7.25
N GLU A 93 8.12 -4.42 7.93
CA GLU A 93 7.33 -3.34 7.35
C GLU A 93 8.20 -2.26 6.71
N VAL A 94 7.74 -1.78 5.55
CA VAL A 94 8.36 -0.69 4.81
C VAL A 94 8.13 0.62 5.56
N GLY A 95 9.24 1.25 5.95
CA GLY A 95 9.26 2.52 6.68
C GLY A 95 9.77 2.38 8.12
N ASP A 96 9.67 1.17 8.68
CA ASP A 96 10.22 0.83 9.99
C ASP A 96 11.72 0.52 9.92
N TYR A 97 12.37 0.44 11.08
CA TYR A 97 13.78 0.08 11.11
C TYR A 97 13.98 -1.40 10.85
N HIS A 98 14.63 -1.71 9.73
CA HIS A 98 14.99 -3.07 9.37
C HIS A 98 16.46 -3.13 8.90
N PRO A 99 17.30 -4.08 9.36
CA PRO A 99 18.71 -4.13 9.01
C PRO A 99 18.99 -4.18 7.50
N THR A 100 18.12 -4.83 6.73
CA THR A 100 18.31 -5.04 5.29
C THR A 100 17.68 -3.92 4.45
N MET A 101 16.61 -3.28 4.92
CA MET A 101 15.88 -2.22 4.20
C MET A 101 16.33 -0.81 4.62
N GLY A 102 16.73 -0.64 5.87
CA GLY A 102 17.12 0.64 6.44
C GLY A 102 16.02 1.25 7.31
N THR A 103 16.04 2.57 7.46
CA THR A 103 14.98 3.34 8.13
C THR A 103 14.97 4.79 7.66
N GLN A 104 13.84 5.46 7.82
CA GLN A 104 13.76 6.91 7.78
C GLN A 104 13.55 7.44 9.19
N ARG A 105 14.42 8.35 9.63
CA ARG A 105 14.31 8.99 10.93
C ARG A 105 14.09 10.48 10.76
N TRP A 106 13.09 11.03 11.45
CA TRP A 106 12.93 12.47 11.55
C TRP A 106 14.05 13.08 12.42
N ASP A 107 14.77 14.06 11.88
CA ASP A 107 15.73 14.88 12.62
C ASP A 107 15.09 16.24 12.99
N ASP A 108 14.76 16.39 14.28
CA ASP A 108 14.17 17.62 14.83
C ASP A 108 15.04 18.86 14.65
N ARG A 109 16.37 18.71 14.53
CA ARG A 109 17.29 19.84 14.35
C ARG A 109 17.24 20.40 12.94
N THR A 110 17.05 19.54 11.94
CA THR A 110 17.03 19.95 10.53
C THR A 110 15.62 20.05 9.97
N GLY A 111 14.62 19.49 10.64
CA GLY A 111 13.24 19.41 10.17
C GLY A 111 13.11 18.56 8.91
N ARG A 112 13.93 17.52 8.79
CA ARG A 112 14.01 16.65 7.61
C ARG A 112 14.10 15.19 8.03
N PHE A 113 13.66 14.31 7.15
CA PHE A 113 13.95 12.88 7.27
C PHE A 113 15.38 12.60 6.83
N GLU A 114 16.12 11.88 7.68
CA GLU A 114 17.40 11.28 7.36
C GLU A 114 17.19 9.81 7.00
N THR A 115 17.58 9.42 5.79
CA THR A 115 17.55 8.03 5.36
C THR A 115 18.81 7.32 5.82
N ARG A 116 18.66 6.25 6.60
CA ARG A 116 19.73 5.31 6.89
C ARG A 116 19.51 4.08 6.03
N HIS A 117 20.40 3.86 5.07
CA HIS A 117 20.33 2.70 4.19
C HIS A 117 20.66 1.40 4.93
N GLY A 118 19.87 0.36 4.67
CA GLY A 118 20.18 -1.02 5.04
C GLY A 118 21.13 -1.68 4.04
N LEU A 119 21.23 -3.01 4.10
CA LEU A 119 22.05 -3.81 3.18
C LEU A 119 21.60 -3.71 1.72
N TYR A 120 20.30 -3.55 1.48
CA TYR A 120 19.68 -3.55 0.15
C TYR A 120 18.91 -2.24 -0.13
N PRO A 121 19.61 -1.12 -0.34
CA PRO A 121 18.97 0.18 -0.52
C PRO A 121 18.11 0.29 -1.79
N GLU A 122 18.38 -0.52 -2.82
CA GLU A 122 17.60 -0.55 -4.06
C GLU A 122 16.28 -1.33 -3.87
N VAL A 123 16.30 -2.50 -3.23
CA VAL A 123 15.09 -3.19 -2.73
C VAL A 123 14.22 -2.25 -1.90
N ASN A 124 14.82 -1.48 -0.99
CA ASN A 124 14.08 -0.50 -0.20
C ASN A 124 13.40 0.58 -1.06
N ALA A 125 14.06 1.09 -2.10
CA ALA A 125 13.46 2.07 -2.99
C ALA A 125 12.27 1.49 -3.79
N LEU A 126 12.37 0.23 -4.23
CA LEU A 126 11.27 -0.48 -4.91
C LEU A 126 10.08 -0.70 -3.97
N ALA A 127 10.35 -1.14 -2.73
CA ALA A 127 9.34 -1.38 -1.71
C ALA A 127 8.62 -0.10 -1.29
N GLU A 128 9.33 1.02 -1.17
CA GLU A 128 8.75 2.34 -0.90
C GLU A 128 7.83 2.82 -2.03
N ALA A 129 8.19 2.54 -3.30
CA ALA A 129 7.33 2.87 -4.44
C ALA A 129 6.03 2.06 -4.41
N LEU A 130 6.10 0.76 -4.12
CA LEU A 130 4.93 -0.09 -3.94
C LEU A 130 4.08 0.36 -2.74
N SER A 131 4.71 0.55 -1.58
CA SER A 131 4.06 1.00 -0.34
C SER A 131 3.31 2.31 -0.54
N LYS A 132 3.92 3.27 -1.24
CA LYS A 132 3.27 4.53 -1.58
C LYS A 132 2.02 4.35 -2.45
N ALA A 133 2.06 3.47 -3.46
CA ALA A 133 0.93 3.22 -4.35
C ALA A 133 -0.24 2.53 -3.65
N ILE A 134 0.05 1.62 -2.73
CA ILE A 134 -0.93 0.93 -1.89
C ILE A 134 -1.56 1.92 -0.91
N ARG A 135 -0.73 2.60 -0.11
CA ARG A 135 -1.19 3.51 0.96
C ARG A 135 -1.86 4.79 0.46
N SER A 136 -1.62 5.20 -0.78
CA SER A 136 -2.28 6.39 -1.34
C SER A 136 -3.73 6.14 -1.75
N GLY A 137 -4.17 4.87 -1.82
CA GLY A 137 -5.44 4.49 -2.43
C GLY A 137 -5.41 4.43 -3.97
N SER A 138 -4.25 4.65 -4.58
CA SER A 138 -4.08 4.66 -6.05
C SER A 138 -4.39 3.30 -6.68
N ALA A 139 -4.12 2.23 -5.94
CA ALA A 139 -4.28 0.85 -6.38
C ALA A 139 -5.58 0.19 -5.86
N ASP A 140 -6.41 0.86 -5.06
CA ASP A 140 -7.51 0.21 -4.32
C ASP A 140 -8.47 -0.60 -5.18
N HIS A 141 -8.86 -0.06 -6.33
CA HIS A 141 -9.74 -0.76 -7.27
C HIS A 141 -9.06 -2.01 -7.87
N VAL A 142 -7.76 -1.98 -8.16
CA VAL A 142 -6.99 -3.16 -8.61
C VAL A 142 -6.95 -4.18 -7.49
N LEU A 143 -6.60 -3.74 -6.27
CA LEU A 143 -6.46 -4.59 -5.09
C LEU A 143 -7.77 -5.30 -4.74
N ARG A 144 -8.89 -4.56 -4.74
CA ARG A 144 -10.23 -5.13 -4.52
C ARG A 144 -10.65 -6.08 -5.64
N ALA A 145 -10.38 -5.74 -6.90
CA ALA A 145 -10.77 -6.56 -8.03
C ALA A 145 -9.98 -7.88 -8.09
N ALA A 146 -8.68 -7.83 -7.77
CA ALA A 146 -7.78 -8.98 -7.87
C ALA A 146 -7.80 -9.87 -6.61
N PHE A 147 -7.82 -9.26 -5.41
CA PHE A 147 -7.58 -9.96 -4.14
C PHE A 147 -8.77 -9.90 -3.17
N GLY A 148 -9.81 -9.14 -3.50
CA GLY A 148 -11.03 -9.06 -2.69
C GLY A 148 -10.89 -8.16 -1.46
N ASP A 149 -11.46 -8.60 -0.35
CA ASP A 149 -11.51 -7.88 0.92
C ASP A 149 -11.14 -8.86 2.05
N HIS A 150 -10.65 -8.34 3.17
CA HIS A 150 -10.16 -9.15 4.30
C HIS A 150 -9.09 -10.17 3.88
N ALA A 151 -7.97 -9.67 3.36
CA ALA A 151 -6.91 -10.51 2.84
C ALA A 151 -5.53 -10.09 3.34
N ILE A 152 -4.69 -11.09 3.61
CA ILE A 152 -3.23 -10.98 3.66
C ILE A 152 -2.70 -11.48 2.32
N ILE A 153 -1.92 -10.63 1.64
CA ILE A 153 -1.33 -10.97 0.34
C ILE A 153 0.15 -11.23 0.55
N THR A 154 0.62 -12.40 0.10
CA THR A 154 2.02 -12.79 0.12
C THR A 154 2.51 -13.09 -1.29
N VAL A 155 3.51 -12.35 -1.75
CA VAL A 155 4.10 -12.49 -3.08
C VAL A 155 5.49 -13.09 -2.96
N THR A 156 5.75 -14.12 -3.76
CA THR A 156 7.06 -14.78 -3.89
C THR A 156 7.43 -14.93 -5.37
N ALA A 157 8.66 -15.37 -5.66
CA ALA A 157 9.03 -15.77 -7.02
C ALA A 157 8.18 -16.92 -7.59
N GLY A 158 7.52 -17.70 -6.73
CA GLY A 158 6.65 -18.82 -7.11
C GLY A 158 5.20 -18.43 -7.42
N GLY A 159 4.76 -17.24 -7.02
CA GLY A 159 3.39 -16.78 -7.21
C GLY A 159 2.89 -15.88 -6.09
N ILE A 160 1.57 -15.69 -6.05
CA ILE A 160 0.87 -14.89 -5.05
C ILE A 160 -0.04 -15.82 -4.25
N ASP A 161 0.12 -15.81 -2.93
CA ASP A 161 -0.76 -16.44 -1.96
C ASP A 161 -1.69 -15.39 -1.35
N VAL A 162 -2.94 -15.78 -1.11
CA VAL A 162 -3.99 -14.90 -0.55
C VAL A 162 -4.66 -15.64 0.59
N ALA A 163 -4.37 -15.21 1.81
CA ALA A 163 -4.96 -15.75 3.03
C ALA A 163 -6.05 -14.81 3.57
N TRP A 164 -6.97 -15.36 4.36
CA TRP A 164 -8.00 -14.56 5.03
C TRP A 164 -7.39 -13.71 6.14
N TYR A 165 -7.81 -12.45 6.23
CA TYR A 165 -7.42 -11.54 7.30
C TYR A 165 -8.63 -11.22 8.19
N ASP A 166 -8.57 -11.66 9.44
CA ASP A 166 -9.54 -11.25 10.46
C ASP A 166 -8.99 -10.08 11.26
N HIS A 167 -9.70 -8.95 11.22
CA HIS A 167 -9.39 -7.78 12.01
C HIS A 167 -10.50 -7.62 13.05
N GLU A 168 -10.36 -8.34 14.17
CA GLU A 168 -11.22 -8.18 15.35
C GLU A 168 -11.14 -6.77 15.95
#